data_AF-A0A1V2RA16-F1
#
_entry.id   AF-A0A1V2RA16-F1
#
_cell.length_a   1.000
_cell.length_b   1.000
_cell.length_c   1.000
_cell.angle_alpha   90.00
_cell.angle_beta   90.00
_cell.angle_gamma   90.00
#
_symmetry.space_group_name_H-M   'P 1'
#
loop_
_entity.id
_entity.type
_entity.pdbx_description
1 polymer ?
#
loop_
_entity_poly.entity_id
_entity_poly.type
_entity_poly.pdbx_seq_one_letter_code
_entity_poly.pdbx_strand_id
1 'polypeptide(L)'
;MAKWKLPWMSRSDRRLWRSARTVADLGVLMAAWLEGQIASRPGYQPRYGPDGETTDLIPVLAACNRAGFLTDDSQPGDAGEEPGGTLWEQRAAVTGFVVHDNHKLLQRLVAAAEQAGLLIELHTTHDEWHDQGGIAVTTRDGNRYTTYGRALGGDDLRFLWTDCHRQAVDQVVDAIQVTLAYPLFGPDRLLWKVLAEVTARYDDPPF
;
A
#
# COMPACT_ATOMS: atom_id res chain seq x y z
N MET A 1 23.77 -26.29 -9.11
CA MET A 1 23.94 -25.21 -10.09
C MET A 1 23.29 -23.95 -9.52
N ALA A 2 24.07 -22.89 -9.27
CA ALA A 2 23.52 -21.61 -8.85
C ALA A 2 22.74 -21.01 -10.03
N LYS A 3 21.42 -20.84 -9.89
CA LYS A 3 20.61 -20.10 -10.86
C LYS A 3 21.08 -18.66 -10.83
N TRP A 4 21.70 -18.19 -11.92
CA TRP A 4 21.99 -16.79 -12.12
C TRP A 4 20.67 -16.00 -12.04
N LYS A 5 20.49 -15.23 -10.96
CA LYS A 5 19.36 -14.31 -10.84
C LYS A 5 19.68 -13.09 -11.69
N LEU A 6 18.90 -12.87 -12.76
CA LEU A 6 18.97 -11.63 -13.54
C LEU A 6 18.63 -10.45 -12.61
N PRO A 7 19.40 -9.34 -12.64
CA PRO A 7 19.18 -8.21 -11.73
C PRO A 7 17.97 -7.34 -12.09
N TRP A 8 17.20 -7.71 -13.12
CA TRP A 8 15.99 -7.02 -13.59
C TRP A 8 14.75 -7.91 -13.55
N MET A 9 13.58 -7.26 -13.60
CA MET A 9 12.27 -7.91 -13.69
C MET A 9 12.23 -8.86 -14.89
N SER A 10 11.66 -10.06 -14.71
CA SER A 10 11.56 -11.03 -15.80
C SER A 10 10.65 -10.51 -16.92
N ARG A 11 10.85 -10.98 -18.16
CA ARG A 11 9.98 -10.62 -19.29
C ARG A 11 8.54 -11.09 -19.08
N SER A 12 8.34 -12.20 -18.37
CA SER A 12 7.02 -12.72 -18.03
C SER A 12 6.31 -11.81 -17.02
N ASP A 13 6.97 -11.42 -15.93
CA ASP A 13 6.36 -10.52 -14.92
C ASP A 13 6.04 -9.17 -15.55
N ARG A 14 6.99 -8.61 -16.32
CA ARG A 14 6.75 -7.36 -17.05
C ARG A 14 5.54 -7.45 -17.98
N ARG A 15 5.34 -8.59 -18.67
CA ARG A 15 4.17 -8.80 -19.54
C ARG A 15 2.88 -8.88 -18.74
N LEU A 16 2.89 -9.46 -17.53
CA LEU A 16 1.72 -9.47 -16.64
C LEU A 16 1.33 -8.04 -16.25
N TRP A 17 2.26 -7.26 -15.72
CA TRP A 17 2.01 -5.86 -15.35
C TRP A 17 1.56 -4.98 -16.53
N ARG A 18 2.13 -5.18 -17.73
CA ARG A 18 1.69 -4.50 -18.96
C ARG A 18 0.34 -4.96 -19.49
N SER A 19 -0.21 -6.06 -18.99
CA SER A 19 -1.52 -6.58 -19.40
C SER A 19 -2.68 -6.01 -18.59
N ALA A 20 -2.43 -5.54 -17.37
CA ALA A 20 -3.43 -4.81 -16.58
C ALA A 20 -3.95 -3.59 -17.33
N ARG A 21 -5.26 -3.32 -17.31
CA ARG A 21 -5.89 -2.17 -17.96
C ARG A 21 -6.63 -1.27 -16.98
N THR A 22 -6.89 -1.78 -15.79
CA THR A 22 -7.63 -1.10 -14.72
C THR A 22 -6.88 -1.21 -13.39
N VAL A 23 -7.26 -0.38 -12.42
CA VAL A 23 -6.79 -0.51 -11.03
C VAL A 23 -7.19 -1.85 -10.42
N ALA A 24 -8.36 -2.41 -10.79
CA ALA A 24 -8.77 -3.74 -10.36
C ALA A 24 -7.81 -4.83 -10.84
N ASP A 25 -7.37 -4.77 -12.11
CA ASP A 25 -6.35 -5.69 -12.64
C ASP A 25 -5.02 -5.55 -11.87
N LEU A 26 -4.61 -4.31 -11.58
CA LEU A 26 -3.41 -4.05 -10.78
C LEU A 26 -3.55 -4.62 -9.37
N GLY A 27 -4.73 -4.53 -8.76
CA GLY A 27 -5.02 -5.12 -7.45
C GLY A 27 -4.86 -6.64 -7.46
N VAL A 28 -5.36 -7.33 -8.49
CA VAL A 28 -5.16 -8.78 -8.64
C VAL A 28 -3.66 -9.13 -8.77
N LEU A 29 -2.90 -8.36 -9.55
CA LEU A 29 -1.46 -8.59 -9.70
C LEU A 29 -0.67 -8.25 -8.43
N MET A 30 -1.06 -7.21 -7.70
CA MET A 30 -0.44 -6.86 -6.42
C MET A 30 -0.67 -7.95 -5.37
N ALA A 31 -1.90 -8.47 -5.28
CA ALA A 31 -2.21 -9.61 -4.43
C ALA A 31 -1.38 -10.85 -4.81
N ALA A 32 -1.23 -11.13 -6.11
CA ALA A 32 -0.40 -12.23 -6.59
C ALA A 32 1.10 -12.04 -6.29
N TRP A 33 1.61 -10.81 -6.29
CA TRP A 33 2.98 -10.51 -5.86
C TRP A 33 3.15 -10.69 -4.34
N LEU A 34 2.22 -10.18 -3.53
CA LEU A 34 2.22 -10.38 -2.08
C LEU A 34 2.21 -11.87 -1.70
N GLU A 35 1.46 -12.68 -2.44
CA GLU A 35 1.36 -14.13 -2.24
C GLU A 35 2.51 -14.93 -2.87
N GLY A 36 3.50 -14.26 -3.46
CA GLY A 36 4.70 -14.87 -4.03
C GLY A 36 4.49 -15.58 -5.38
N GLN A 37 3.34 -15.38 -6.03
CA GLN A 37 3.04 -15.92 -7.36
C GLN A 37 3.72 -15.12 -8.48
N ILE A 38 3.94 -13.82 -8.24
CA ILE A 38 4.71 -12.92 -9.10
C ILE A 38 5.99 -12.54 -8.36
N ALA A 39 7.14 -12.64 -9.02
CA ALA A 39 8.44 -12.45 -8.36
C ALA A 39 8.85 -10.98 -8.20
N SER A 40 8.29 -10.07 -9.00
CA SER A 40 8.62 -8.66 -9.00
C SER A 40 7.38 -7.81 -9.22
N ARG A 41 7.27 -6.68 -8.51
CA ARG A 41 6.33 -5.60 -8.83
C ARG A 41 7.05 -4.38 -9.45
N PRO A 42 6.33 -3.53 -10.21
CA PRO A 42 6.73 -2.16 -10.54
C PRO A 42 7.21 -1.36 -9.33
N GLY A 43 8.17 -0.46 -9.56
CA GLY A 43 8.64 0.49 -8.55
C GLY A 43 9.41 -0.12 -7.37
N TYR A 44 9.69 -1.43 -7.39
CA TYR A 44 10.32 -2.14 -6.28
C TYR A 44 11.53 -2.96 -6.74
N GLN A 45 12.30 -3.48 -5.79
CA GLN A 45 13.49 -4.26 -6.11
C GLN A 45 13.12 -5.51 -6.93
N PRO A 46 13.74 -5.74 -8.10
CA PRO A 46 13.44 -6.92 -8.90
C PRO A 46 13.73 -8.23 -8.17
N ARG A 47 12.81 -9.20 -8.30
CA ARG A 47 12.89 -10.54 -7.70
C ARG A 47 12.94 -10.51 -6.18
N TYR A 48 12.32 -9.49 -5.61
CA TYR A 48 12.17 -9.30 -4.18
C TYR A 48 10.65 -9.28 -3.87
N GLY A 49 10.26 -10.16 -2.95
CA GLY A 49 8.90 -10.24 -2.45
C GLY A 49 8.65 -9.16 -1.39
N PRO A 50 7.51 -9.20 -0.71
CA PRO A 50 7.29 -8.35 0.46
C PRO A 50 8.36 -8.60 1.52
N ASP A 51 8.70 -7.55 2.28
CA ASP A 51 9.65 -7.66 3.39
C ASP A 51 9.15 -8.63 4.46
N GLY A 52 10.09 -9.19 5.24
CA GLY A 52 9.79 -10.23 6.23
C GLY A 52 8.73 -9.79 7.25
N GLU A 53 8.74 -8.51 7.64
CA GLU A 53 7.77 -7.90 8.55
C GLU A 53 6.32 -7.92 8.01
N THR A 54 6.16 -7.95 6.68
CA THR A 54 4.86 -7.96 6.00
C THR A 54 4.23 -9.36 5.98
N THR A 55 4.95 -10.42 6.34
CA THR A 55 4.50 -11.82 6.18
C THR A 55 3.12 -12.08 6.81
N ASP A 56 2.91 -11.61 8.04
CA ASP A 56 1.63 -11.76 8.76
C ASP A 56 0.50 -10.90 8.15
N LEU A 57 0.85 -9.89 7.37
CA LEU A 57 -0.08 -8.92 6.77
C LEU A 57 -0.50 -9.31 5.36
N ILE A 58 0.23 -10.22 4.69
CA ILE A 58 -0.04 -10.65 3.31
C ILE A 58 -1.52 -10.98 3.08
N PRO A 59 -2.22 -11.77 3.93
CA PRO A 59 -3.61 -12.12 3.66
C PRO A 59 -4.55 -10.91 3.61
N VAL A 60 -4.41 -9.96 4.55
CA VAL A 60 -5.27 -8.77 4.58
C VAL A 60 -4.92 -7.80 3.46
N LEU A 61 -3.63 -7.59 3.17
CA LEU A 61 -3.20 -6.72 2.08
C LEU A 61 -3.65 -7.27 0.72
N ALA A 62 -3.54 -8.57 0.51
CA ALA A 62 -4.04 -9.21 -0.71
C ALA A 62 -5.57 -9.06 -0.85
N ALA A 63 -6.33 -9.14 0.25
CA ALA A 63 -7.76 -8.87 0.26
C ALA A 63 -8.09 -7.40 -0.06
N CYS A 64 -7.35 -6.43 0.51
CA CYS A 64 -7.48 -5.00 0.18
C CYS A 64 -7.30 -4.75 -1.30
N ASN A 65 -6.22 -5.28 -1.88
CA ASN A 65 -5.91 -5.11 -3.29
C ASN A 65 -7.01 -5.68 -4.19
N ARG A 66 -7.53 -6.87 -3.88
CA ARG A 66 -8.64 -7.49 -4.64
C ARG A 66 -9.95 -6.72 -4.48
N ALA A 67 -10.21 -6.12 -3.33
CA ALA A 67 -11.39 -5.29 -3.09
C ALA A 67 -11.34 -3.92 -3.80
N GLY A 68 -10.18 -3.53 -4.36
CA GLY A 68 -10.01 -2.25 -5.07
C GLY A 68 -9.39 -1.14 -4.22
N PHE A 69 -8.80 -1.48 -3.08
CA PHE A 69 -7.83 -0.61 -2.39
C PHE A 69 -6.41 -1.07 -2.76
N LEU A 70 -5.87 -0.48 -3.82
CA LEU A 70 -4.56 -0.83 -4.39
C LEU A 70 -3.46 -0.31 -3.47
N THR A 71 -2.88 -1.17 -2.63
CA THR A 71 -1.86 -0.79 -1.66
C THR A 71 -0.50 -0.63 -2.34
N ASP A 72 0.26 0.40 -1.99
CA ASP A 72 1.61 0.61 -2.50
C ASP A 72 2.70 0.47 -1.43
N ASP A 73 2.40 0.80 -0.16
CA ASP A 73 3.30 0.61 0.98
C ASP A 73 2.55 0.28 2.29
N SER A 74 3.21 -0.43 3.20
CA SER A 74 2.67 -0.82 4.50
C SER A 74 3.76 -1.20 5.49
N GLN A 75 3.54 -0.94 6.78
CA GLN A 75 4.39 -1.43 7.87
C GLN A 75 3.55 -1.89 9.06
N PRO A 76 3.93 -2.99 9.77
CA PRO A 76 3.30 -3.36 11.03
C PRO A 76 3.59 -2.31 12.12
N GLY A 77 2.86 -2.41 13.23
CA GLY A 77 3.25 -1.71 14.46
C GLY A 77 4.31 -2.53 15.18
N ASP A 78 5.36 -1.87 15.66
CA ASP A 78 6.46 -2.49 16.38
C ASP A 78 7.09 -1.49 17.36
N ALA A 79 7.80 -1.96 18.37
CA ALA A 79 8.60 -1.13 19.24
C ALA A 79 9.73 -1.92 19.86
N GLY A 80 10.94 -1.35 19.86
CA GLY A 80 12.10 -1.97 20.44
C GLY A 80 13.33 -1.05 20.46
N GLU A 81 14.44 -1.61 20.92
CA GLU A 81 15.74 -0.97 20.86
C GLU A 81 16.57 -1.57 19.71
N GLU A 82 17.08 -0.72 18.83
CA GLU A 82 18.10 -1.12 17.86
C GLU A 82 19.43 -1.45 18.56
N PRO A 83 20.32 -2.25 17.92
CA PRO A 83 21.69 -2.41 18.39
C PRO A 83 22.37 -1.04 18.57
N GLY A 84 22.71 -0.70 19.82
CA GLY A 84 23.23 0.61 20.19
C GLY A 84 22.34 1.41 21.14
N GLY A 85 21.14 0.91 21.48
CA GLY A 85 20.24 1.50 22.48
C GLY A 85 19.34 2.61 21.95
N THR A 86 19.31 2.81 20.62
CA THR A 86 18.38 3.74 19.97
C THR A 86 16.98 3.15 19.99
N LEU A 87 16.01 3.93 20.47
CA LEU A 87 14.61 3.54 20.48
C LEU A 87 14.03 3.63 19.07
N TRP A 88 13.39 2.56 18.62
CA TRP A 88 12.69 2.45 17.36
C TRP A 88 11.24 2.10 17.62
N GLU A 89 10.32 2.91 17.12
CA GLU A 89 8.90 2.67 17.29
C GLU A 89 8.15 2.91 16.00
N GLN A 90 7.26 1.97 15.67
CA GLN A 90 6.42 1.98 14.48
C GLN A 90 4.96 1.89 14.92
N ARG A 91 4.09 2.65 14.28
CA ARG A 91 2.65 2.38 14.29
C ARG A 91 2.30 1.56 13.06
N ALA A 92 1.29 0.71 13.18
CA ALA A 92 0.73 0.02 12.03
C ALA A 92 0.19 1.06 11.03
N ALA A 93 0.55 0.94 9.75
CA ALA A 93 0.09 1.85 8.71
C ALA A 93 0.06 1.20 7.32
N VAL A 94 -0.85 1.68 6.46
CA VAL A 94 -0.93 1.31 5.05
C VAL A 94 -1.29 2.53 4.21
N THR A 95 -0.72 2.60 3.01
CA THR A 95 -1.09 3.58 1.99
C THR A 95 -1.44 2.88 0.67
N GLY A 96 -2.23 3.58 -0.15
CA GLY A 96 -2.70 3.04 -1.42
C GLY A 96 -3.74 3.93 -2.10
N PHE A 97 -4.44 3.37 -3.08
CA PHE A 97 -5.31 4.11 -3.99
C PHE A 97 -6.69 3.47 -4.13
N VAL A 98 -7.72 4.30 -4.17
CA VAL A 98 -9.10 3.92 -4.49
C VAL A 98 -9.59 4.78 -5.65
N VAL A 99 -9.98 4.16 -6.76
CA VAL A 99 -10.52 4.88 -7.92
C VAL A 99 -11.83 5.59 -7.58
N HIS A 100 -12.07 6.77 -8.16
CA HIS A 100 -13.26 7.59 -7.88
C HIS A 100 -14.59 6.83 -8.01
N ASP A 101 -14.70 5.95 -9.01
CA ASP A 101 -15.93 5.18 -9.25
C ASP A 101 -16.23 4.18 -8.13
N ASN A 102 -15.22 3.82 -7.32
CA ASN A 102 -15.36 2.98 -6.13
C ASN A 102 -15.62 3.80 -4.85
N HIS A 103 -16.51 4.79 -4.95
CA HIS A 103 -16.93 5.63 -3.82
C HIS A 103 -17.47 4.82 -2.62
N LYS A 104 -18.12 3.68 -2.86
CA LYS A 104 -18.64 2.81 -1.79
C LYS A 104 -17.52 2.23 -0.92
N LEU A 105 -16.42 1.77 -1.53
CA LEU A 105 -15.27 1.29 -0.77
C LEU A 105 -14.64 2.42 0.03
N LEU A 106 -14.42 3.57 -0.61
CA LEU A 106 -13.85 4.75 0.06
C LEU A 106 -14.68 5.17 1.27
N GLN A 107 -16.01 5.29 1.12
CA GLN A 107 -16.92 5.62 2.23
C GLN A 107 -16.83 4.61 3.37
N ARG A 108 -16.70 3.32 3.06
CA ARG A 108 -16.56 2.27 4.07
C ARG A 108 -15.23 2.31 4.79
N LEU A 109 -14.13 2.59 4.07
CA LEU A 109 -12.81 2.79 4.68
C LEU A 109 -12.82 3.98 5.63
N VAL A 110 -13.37 5.12 5.19
CA VAL A 110 -13.49 6.33 6.02
C VAL A 110 -14.34 6.05 7.27
N ALA A 111 -15.55 5.52 7.10
CA ALA A 111 -16.44 5.25 8.23
C ALA A 111 -15.84 4.25 9.23
N ALA A 112 -15.16 3.20 8.73
CA ALA A 112 -14.52 2.22 9.59
C ALA A 112 -13.30 2.80 10.32
N ALA A 113 -12.52 3.66 9.66
CA ALA A 113 -11.41 4.38 10.27
C ALA A 113 -11.88 5.31 11.40
N GLU A 114 -12.90 6.13 11.14
CA GLU A 114 -13.50 7.02 12.12
C GLU A 114 -14.07 6.24 13.32
N GLN A 115 -14.84 5.18 13.06
CA GLN A 115 -15.42 4.35 14.11
C GLN A 115 -14.37 3.68 15.00
N ALA A 116 -13.24 3.26 14.41
CA ALA A 116 -12.14 2.61 15.12
C ALA A 116 -11.12 3.59 15.72
N GLY A 117 -11.27 4.91 15.49
CA GLY A 117 -10.32 5.92 15.93
C GLY A 117 -8.96 5.83 15.25
N LEU A 118 -8.91 5.35 14.01
CA LEU A 118 -7.69 5.34 13.18
C LEU A 118 -7.41 6.75 12.65
N LEU A 119 -6.13 7.03 12.42
CA LEU A 119 -5.72 8.20 11.65
C LEU A 119 -5.98 7.92 10.16
N ILE A 120 -6.51 8.92 9.45
CA ILE A 120 -6.78 8.85 8.02
C ILE A 120 -6.33 10.15 7.34
N GLU A 121 -5.64 10.01 6.22
CA GLU A 121 -5.37 11.10 5.28
C GLU A 121 -5.83 10.71 3.88
N LEU A 122 -6.45 11.67 3.19
CA LEU A 122 -7.00 11.51 1.85
C LEU A 122 -6.45 12.62 0.96
N HIS A 123 -5.86 12.23 -0.18
CA HIS A 123 -5.28 13.18 -1.13
C HIS A 123 -5.65 12.83 -2.57
N THR A 124 -5.55 13.84 -3.41
CA THR A 124 -5.49 13.73 -4.87
C THR A 124 -4.15 14.26 -5.36
N THR A 125 -3.83 14.04 -6.64
CA THR A 125 -2.60 14.62 -7.22
C THR A 125 -2.58 16.15 -7.22
N HIS A 126 -3.73 16.81 -7.05
CA HIS A 126 -3.80 18.28 -6.95
C HIS A 126 -3.22 18.81 -5.64
N ASP A 127 -3.15 17.96 -4.62
CA ASP A 127 -2.74 18.35 -3.26
C ASP A 127 -1.21 18.37 -3.11
N GLU A 128 -0.44 17.85 -4.08
CA GLU A 128 1.03 17.73 -4.04
C GLU A 128 1.75 19.06 -3.74
N TRP A 129 1.20 20.19 -4.24
CA TRP A 129 1.79 21.53 -4.07
C TRP A 129 1.25 22.26 -2.84
N HIS A 130 0.20 21.74 -2.22
CA HIS A 130 -0.57 22.42 -1.18
C HIS A 130 -0.43 21.79 0.19
N ASP A 131 -0.12 20.49 0.26
CA ASP A 131 0.06 19.78 1.52
C ASP A 131 1.46 19.15 1.64
N GLN A 132 2.16 19.54 2.72
CA GLN A 132 3.41 18.90 3.14
C GLN A 132 3.15 17.85 4.25
N GLY A 133 1.89 17.41 4.38
CA GLY A 133 1.34 16.56 5.43
C GLY A 133 1.94 15.17 5.52
N GLY A 134 1.13 14.21 5.96
CA GLY A 134 1.58 12.85 6.19
C GLY A 134 1.74 12.51 7.67
N ILE A 135 1.34 11.28 7.96
CA ILE A 135 1.36 10.67 9.27
C ILE A 135 2.78 10.15 9.54
N ALA A 136 3.39 10.58 10.64
CA ALA A 136 4.63 9.98 11.13
C ALA A 136 4.35 8.54 11.56
N VAL A 137 4.84 7.57 10.77
CA VAL A 137 4.59 6.15 11.02
C VAL A 137 5.72 5.46 11.77
N THR A 138 6.91 6.07 11.78
CA THR A 138 8.08 5.56 12.48
C THR A 138 8.80 6.69 13.20
N THR A 139 9.22 6.43 14.44
CA THR A 139 10.11 7.30 15.22
C THR A 139 11.42 6.60 15.54
N ARG A 140 12.48 7.42 15.62
CA ARG A 140 13.81 7.03 16.08
C ARG A 140 14.27 7.99 17.16
N ASP A 141 14.44 7.50 18.38
CA ASP A 141 14.67 8.31 19.59
C ASP A 141 13.64 9.44 19.74
N GLY A 142 12.37 9.14 19.48
CA GLY A 142 11.26 10.10 19.51
C GLY A 142 11.19 11.08 18.34
N ASN A 143 12.16 11.06 17.42
CA ASN A 143 12.16 11.91 16.22
C ASN A 143 11.48 11.20 15.05
N ARG A 144 10.72 11.94 14.25
CA ARG A 144 10.09 11.43 13.02
C ARG A 144 11.17 10.84 12.09
N TYR A 145 10.99 9.59 11.68
CA TYR A 145 11.88 8.88 10.78
C TYR A 145 11.19 8.57 9.43
N THR A 146 10.06 7.87 9.45
CA THR A 146 9.25 7.57 8.25
C THR A 146 7.90 8.29 8.32
N THR A 147 7.43 8.78 7.18
CA THR A 147 6.11 9.41 7.03
C THR A 147 5.38 8.79 5.86
N TYR A 148 4.13 8.39 6.07
CA TYR A 148 3.22 7.96 5.02
C TYR A 148 2.17 9.04 4.76
N GLY A 149 1.56 9.01 3.59
CA GLY A 149 0.43 9.89 3.24
C GLY A 149 0.80 11.28 2.76
N ARG A 150 2.07 11.54 2.43
CA ARG A 150 2.39 12.72 1.62
C ARG A 150 1.69 12.60 0.27
N ALA A 151 1.00 13.66 -0.15
CA ALA A 151 0.34 13.71 -1.45
C ALA A 151 1.36 13.45 -2.57
N LEU A 152 1.08 12.48 -3.43
CA LEU A 152 1.94 12.11 -4.54
C LEU A 152 1.52 12.81 -5.82
N GLY A 153 2.51 13.30 -6.57
CA GLY A 153 2.31 13.87 -7.88
C GLY A 153 2.03 12.85 -8.97
N GLY A 154 1.48 13.32 -10.09
CA GLY A 154 1.25 12.46 -11.26
C GLY A 154 2.54 11.81 -11.78
N ASP A 155 3.68 12.51 -11.73
CA ASP A 155 4.97 11.97 -12.15
C ASP A 155 5.52 10.91 -11.17
N ASP A 156 5.34 11.12 -9.86
CA ASP A 156 5.71 10.13 -8.84
C ASP A 156 4.92 8.84 -9.02
N LEU A 157 3.62 8.95 -9.28
CA LEU A 157 2.75 7.79 -9.52
C LEU A 157 3.14 7.06 -10.81
N ARG A 158 3.46 7.79 -11.90
CA ARG A 158 3.96 7.18 -13.15
C ARG A 158 5.29 6.47 -12.95
N PHE A 159 6.15 6.96 -12.06
CA PHE A 159 7.39 6.30 -11.68
C PHE A 159 7.14 5.04 -10.84
N LEU A 160 6.28 5.12 -9.83
CA LEU A 160 5.92 4.01 -8.95
C LEU A 160 5.31 2.83 -9.72
N TRP A 161 4.45 3.14 -10.69
CA TRP A 161 3.79 2.16 -11.55
C TRP A 161 4.48 1.99 -12.92
N THR A 162 5.80 2.17 -12.95
CA THR A 162 6.58 1.95 -14.18
C THR A 162 6.39 0.53 -14.70
N ASP A 163 6.52 0.33 -16.01
CA ASP A 163 6.24 -0.95 -16.67
C ASP A 163 4.77 -1.44 -16.60
N CYS A 164 3.83 -0.72 -15.99
CA CYS A 164 2.39 -0.97 -16.15
C CYS A 164 1.83 -0.40 -17.46
N HIS A 165 0.62 -0.81 -17.83
CA HIS A 165 -0.08 -0.19 -18.96
C HIS A 165 -0.57 1.22 -18.62
N ARG A 166 -0.40 2.16 -19.56
CA ARG A 166 -0.77 3.58 -19.37
C ARG A 166 -2.17 3.79 -18.82
N GLN A 167 -3.17 3.06 -19.34
CA GLN A 167 -4.57 3.22 -18.92
C GLN A 167 -4.79 2.90 -17.44
N ALA A 168 -4.11 1.87 -16.91
CA ALA A 168 -4.22 1.53 -15.50
C ALA A 168 -3.50 2.58 -14.64
N VAL A 169 -2.35 3.09 -15.12
CA VAL A 169 -1.60 4.15 -14.44
C VAL A 169 -2.39 5.46 -14.42
N ASP A 170 -3.05 5.84 -15.51
CA ASP A 170 -3.89 7.04 -15.57
C ASP A 170 -5.04 6.95 -14.55
N GLN A 171 -5.64 5.76 -14.36
CA GLN A 171 -6.62 5.55 -13.29
C GLN A 171 -6.04 5.68 -11.88
N VAL A 172 -4.77 5.32 -11.66
CA VAL A 172 -4.11 5.54 -10.36
C VAL A 172 -3.82 7.02 -10.13
N VAL A 173 -3.39 7.73 -11.18
CA VAL A 173 -3.18 9.19 -11.15
C VAL A 173 -4.48 9.92 -10.81
N ASP A 174 -5.60 9.45 -11.35
CA ASP A 174 -6.93 10.00 -11.06
C ASP A 174 -7.56 9.39 -9.79
N ALA A 175 -6.89 8.54 -9.02
CA ALA A 175 -7.47 7.91 -7.83
C ALA A 175 -7.36 8.81 -6.59
N ILE A 176 -8.16 8.49 -5.56
CA ILE A 176 -7.94 9.03 -4.21
C ILE A 176 -6.81 8.23 -3.57
N GLN A 177 -5.74 8.90 -3.17
CA GLN A 177 -4.72 8.36 -2.29
C GLN A 177 -5.28 8.29 -0.87
N VAL A 178 -5.18 7.12 -0.24
CA VAL A 178 -5.71 6.84 1.09
C VAL A 178 -4.56 6.35 1.97
N THR A 179 -4.35 7.00 3.11
CA THR A 179 -3.43 6.52 4.14
C THR A 179 -4.19 6.28 5.43
N LEU A 180 -3.99 5.10 6.01
CA LEU A 180 -4.57 4.70 7.29
C LEU A 180 -3.46 4.33 8.26
N ALA A 181 -3.54 4.79 9.50
CA ALA A 181 -2.58 4.42 10.53
C ALA A 181 -3.24 4.26 11.91
N TYR A 182 -2.67 3.36 12.71
CA TYR A 182 -3.02 3.26 14.13
C TYR A 182 -2.52 4.51 14.88
N PRO A 183 -3.29 5.10 15.82
CA PRO A 183 -2.90 6.36 16.47
C PRO A 183 -1.69 6.25 17.42
N LEU A 184 -1.37 5.05 17.92
CA LEU A 184 -0.27 4.83 18.86
C LEU A 184 0.89 4.09 18.19
N PHE A 185 2.11 4.35 18.65
CA PHE A 185 3.28 3.54 18.29
C PHE A 185 3.30 2.25 19.11
N GLY A 186 3.98 1.23 18.58
CA GLY A 186 4.10 -0.08 19.20
C GLY A 186 3.25 -1.16 18.52
N PRO A 187 3.35 -2.40 19.03
CA PRO A 187 2.65 -3.54 18.45
C PRO A 187 1.13 -3.38 18.58
N ASP A 188 0.43 -3.37 17.46
CA ASP A 188 -1.04 -3.37 17.41
C ASP A 188 -1.56 -4.13 16.17
N ARG A 189 -2.79 -4.63 16.27
CA ARG A 189 -3.47 -5.35 15.18
C ARG A 189 -4.84 -4.77 14.79
N LEU A 190 -5.27 -3.66 15.39
CA LEU A 190 -6.58 -3.04 15.14
C LEU A 190 -6.72 -2.59 13.70
N LEU A 191 -5.74 -1.88 13.14
CA LEU A 191 -5.76 -1.43 11.73
C LEU A 191 -6.04 -2.61 10.79
N TRP A 192 -5.30 -3.71 10.96
CA TRP A 192 -5.41 -4.89 10.11
C TRP A 192 -6.74 -5.62 10.28
N LYS A 193 -7.28 -5.69 11.52
CA LYS A 193 -8.62 -6.23 11.77
C LYS A 193 -9.71 -5.41 11.09
N VAL A 194 -9.63 -4.08 11.19
CA VAL A 194 -10.57 -3.16 10.53
C VAL A 194 -10.54 -3.34 9.02
N LEU A 195 -9.35 -3.41 8.42
CA LEU A 195 -9.21 -3.66 6.98
C LEU A 195 -9.80 -5.00 6.57
N ALA A 196 -9.52 -6.07 7.32
CA ALA A 196 -10.08 -7.40 7.03
C ALA A 196 -11.62 -7.40 7.08
N GLU A 197 -12.22 -6.69 8.03
CA GLU A 197 -13.69 -6.55 8.11
C GLU A 197 -14.26 -5.74 6.95
N VAL A 198 -13.61 -4.63 6.59
CA VAL A 198 -14.01 -3.80 5.46
C VAL A 198 -13.94 -4.59 4.16
N THR A 199 -12.89 -5.40 3.94
CA THR A 199 -12.73 -6.16 2.70
C THR A 199 -13.61 -7.41 2.65
N ALA A 200 -13.79 -8.13 3.75
CA ALA A 200 -14.64 -9.33 3.79
C ALA A 200 -16.12 -9.01 3.49
N ARG A 201 -16.57 -7.80 3.83
CA ARG A 201 -17.92 -7.32 3.53
C ARG A 201 -18.02 -6.75 2.09
N TYR A 202 -16.94 -6.71 1.33
CA TYR A 202 -16.87 -6.06 0.01
C TYR A 202 -16.90 -7.07 -1.15
N ASP A 203 -17.08 -8.37 -0.87
CA ASP A 203 -17.20 -9.44 -1.89
C ASP A 203 -18.46 -9.34 -2.81
N ASP A 204 -19.08 -8.17 -2.94
CA ASP A 204 -20.02 -7.92 -4.04
C ASP A 204 -19.24 -7.78 -5.36
N PRO A 205 -19.68 -8.44 -6.45
CA PRO A 205 -18.98 -8.37 -7.73
C PRO A 205 -18.89 -6.91 -8.21
N PRO A 206 -17.77 -6.49 -8.82
CA PRO A 206 -17.69 -5.21 -9.49
C PRO A 206 -18.55 -5.30 -10.75
N PHE A 207 -19.80 -4.84 -10.66
CA PHE A 207 -20.79 -4.66 -11.73
C PHE A 207 -20.81 -5.70 -12.87
#